data_AF-A0A8R1EN72-F1
#
_entry.id   AF-A0A8R1EN72-F1
#
_cell.length_a   1.000
_cell.length_b   1.000
_cell.length_c   1.000
_cell.angle_alpha   90.00
_cell.angle_beta   90.00
_cell.angle_gamma   90.00
#
_symmetry.space_group_name_H-M   'P 1'
#
loop_
_entity.id
_entity.type
_entity.pdbx_description
1 polymer ?
#
loop_
_entity_poly.entity_id
_entity_poly.type
_entity_poly.pdbx_seq_one_letter_code
_entity_poly.pdbx_strand_id
1 'polypeptide(L)'
;MHIGSGFLAVKTRSAIKPSSFAFIPFQNQWYFKPKIKVTLPTNSIITNFTDLVTRIITSRAYPLDCSLVTNFEYIINETLFSLNPKTLEIRKNLNFHPQEVSSAAYFTTTPLEDNPVIFHDMIIGSLSENIPETHYNEIWESMQCSITRQFSARTDPTSGPISSAGIEQAFDF
;
A
#
# COMPACT_ATOMS: atom_id res chain seq x y z
N MET A 1 3.14 -10.98 -21.01
CA MET A 1 2.56 -12.01 -20.13
C MET A 1 3.59 -13.12 -20.02
N HIS A 2 4.01 -13.46 -18.80
CA HIS A 2 4.92 -14.59 -18.60
C HIS A 2 4.17 -15.89 -18.86
N ILE A 3 4.71 -16.73 -19.74
CA ILE A 3 4.10 -18.02 -20.12
C ILE A 3 4.91 -19.22 -19.61
N GLY A 4 5.91 -18.98 -18.74
CA GLY A 4 6.79 -19.99 -18.19
C GLY A 4 8.12 -20.10 -18.93
N SER A 5 9.08 -20.78 -18.29
CA SER A 5 10.36 -21.24 -18.88
C SER A 5 11.17 -20.15 -19.60
N GLY A 6 11.16 -18.91 -19.08
CA GLY A 6 11.91 -17.79 -19.66
C GLY A 6 11.26 -17.13 -20.87
N PHE A 7 10.02 -17.49 -21.23
CA PHE A 7 9.31 -16.91 -22.37
C PHE A 7 8.30 -15.84 -21.95
N LEU A 8 8.27 -14.77 -22.75
CA LEU A 8 7.35 -13.65 -22.62
C LEU A 8 6.47 -13.56 -23.86
N ALA A 9 5.16 -13.65 -23.68
CA ALA A 9 4.20 -13.30 -24.72
C ALA A 9 4.01 -11.78 -24.76
N VAL A 10 4.45 -11.16 -25.85
CA VAL A 10 4.19 -9.75 -26.18
C VAL A 10 2.92 -9.68 -27.01
N LYS A 11 2.00 -8.79 -26.62
CA LYS A 11 0.75 -8.56 -27.34
C LYS A 11 0.71 -7.10 -27.76
N THR A 12 0.37 -6.86 -29.03
CA THR A 12 0.15 -5.51 -29.54
C THR A 12 -1.19 -4.98 -29.04
N ARG A 13 -1.26 -3.66 -28.85
CA ARG A 13 -2.49 -2.96 -28.46
C ARG A 13 -2.94 -2.09 -29.62
N SER A 14 -4.24 -2.11 -29.89
CA SER A 14 -4.85 -1.23 -30.88
C SER A 14 -5.76 -0.24 -30.16
N ALA A 15 -5.64 1.03 -30.53
CA ALA A 15 -6.54 2.07 -30.02
C ALA A 15 -7.94 1.87 -30.60
N ILE A 16 -8.95 2.13 -29.78
CA ILE A 16 -10.36 2.10 -30.18
C ILE A 16 -10.84 3.54 -30.18
N LYS A 17 -11.61 3.92 -31.22
CA LYS A 17 -12.15 5.27 -31.32
C LYS A 17 -13.18 5.51 -30.20
N PRO A 18 -13.27 6.73 -29.64
CA PRO A 18 -14.24 7.05 -28.60
C PRO A 18 -15.70 6.77 -29.00
N SER A 19 -16.05 6.97 -30.28
CA SER A 19 -17.38 6.67 -30.81
C SER A 19 -17.70 5.18 -30.95
N SER A 20 -16.70 4.31 -30.78
CA SER A 20 -16.84 2.86 -30.93
C SER A 20 -17.16 2.15 -29.61
N PHE A 21 -17.32 2.86 -28.49
CA PHE A 21 -17.73 2.24 -27.24
C PHE A 21 -18.69 3.11 -26.43
N ALA A 22 -19.47 2.47 -25.57
CA ALA A 22 -20.37 3.13 -24.62
C ALA A 22 -20.47 2.31 -23.32
N PHE A 23 -20.67 2.98 -22.20
CA PHE A 23 -20.97 2.32 -20.93
C PHE A 23 -22.36 1.68 -20.94
N ILE A 24 -22.51 0.58 -20.21
CA ILE A 24 -23.79 -0.13 -20.03
C ILE A 24 -24.12 -0.12 -18.54
N PRO A 25 -25.36 0.21 -18.14
CA PRO A 25 -25.73 0.18 -16.73
C PRO A 25 -25.71 -1.25 -16.19
N PHE A 26 -25.29 -1.41 -14.94
CA PHE A 26 -25.51 -2.66 -14.24
C PHE A 26 -26.98 -2.81 -13.86
N GLN A 27 -27.44 -4.05 -13.94
CA GLN A 27 -28.81 -4.43 -13.60
C GLN A 27 -28.82 -5.18 -12.27
N ASN A 28 -28.50 -6.48 -12.31
CA ASN A 28 -28.64 -7.36 -11.14
C ASN A 28 -27.30 -7.86 -10.59
N GLN A 29 -26.21 -7.65 -11.33
CA GLN A 29 -24.89 -8.11 -10.94
C GLN A 29 -23.87 -6.99 -11.13
N TRP A 30 -23.07 -6.80 -10.08
CA TRP A 30 -22.08 -5.75 -9.99
C TRP A 30 -20.69 -6.31 -10.19
N TYR A 31 -19.79 -5.45 -10.67
CA TYR A 31 -18.43 -5.82 -10.99
C TYR A 31 -17.49 -4.70 -10.59
N PHE A 32 -16.25 -5.05 -10.28
CA PHE A 32 -15.21 -4.08 -9.92
C PHE A 32 -14.75 -3.22 -11.11
N LYS A 33 -15.18 -3.54 -12.34
CA LYS A 33 -14.87 -2.76 -13.54
C LYS A 33 -16.16 -2.41 -14.27
N PRO A 34 -16.30 -1.19 -14.82
CA PRO A 34 -17.47 -0.80 -15.59
C PRO A 34 -17.64 -1.68 -16.83
N LYS A 35 -18.89 -1.99 -17.15
CA LYS A 35 -19.27 -2.70 -18.37
C LYS A 35 -19.34 -1.73 -19.54
N ILE A 36 -18.83 -2.15 -20.68
CA ILE A 36 -18.87 -1.41 -21.92
C ILE A 36 -19.37 -2.27 -23.07
N LYS A 37 -20.11 -1.63 -23.98
CA LYS A 37 -20.43 -2.14 -25.31
C LYS A 37 -19.38 -1.59 -26.27
N VAL A 38 -18.79 -2.44 -27.10
CA VAL A 38 -17.75 -2.05 -28.05
C VAL A 38 -18.14 -2.53 -29.44
N THR A 39 -18.13 -1.62 -30.40
CA THR A 39 -18.28 -1.93 -31.83
C THR A 39 -16.89 -2.13 -32.42
N LEU A 40 -16.61 -3.36 -32.86
CA LEU A 40 -15.36 -3.71 -33.52
C LEU A 40 -15.34 -3.18 -34.97
N PRO A 41 -14.15 -3.07 -35.60
CA PRO A 41 -14.03 -2.67 -37.02
C PRO A 41 -14.84 -3.54 -37.99
N THR A 42 -15.13 -4.78 -37.61
CA THR A 42 -15.98 -5.74 -38.34
C THR A 42 -17.49 -5.49 -38.16
N ASN A 43 -17.89 -4.39 -37.53
CA ASN A 43 -19.26 -4.06 -37.11
C ASN A 43 -19.89 -5.05 -36.11
N SER A 44 -19.15 -6.05 -35.63
CA SER A 44 -19.61 -6.91 -34.55
C SER A 44 -19.55 -6.16 -33.22
N ILE A 45 -20.56 -6.38 -32.39
CA ILE A 45 -20.67 -5.75 -31.07
C ILE A 45 -20.33 -6.77 -30.00
N ILE A 46 -19.37 -6.42 -29.14
CA ILE A 46 -19.00 -7.20 -27.97
C ILE A 46 -19.32 -6.44 -26.70
N THR A 47 -19.60 -7.18 -25.63
CA THR A 47 -19.77 -6.61 -24.29
C THR A 47 -18.63 -7.08 -23.42
N ASN A 48 -17.88 -6.15 -22.83
CA ASN A 48 -16.70 -6.42 -22.03
C ASN A 48 -16.61 -5.43 -20.87
N PHE A 49 -15.50 -5.45 -20.15
CA PHE A 49 -15.20 -4.53 -19.06
C PHE A 49 -14.03 -3.63 -19.45
N THR A 50 -13.94 -2.45 -18.87
CA THR A 50 -12.77 -1.58 -19.03
C THR A 50 -12.14 -1.25 -17.70
N ASP A 51 -10.83 -1.27 -17.66
CA ASP A 51 -10.04 -0.78 -16.56
C ASP A 51 -9.79 0.71 -16.76
N LEU A 52 -10.40 1.56 -15.94
CA LEU A 52 -10.36 3.02 -16.14
C LEU A 52 -8.99 3.64 -15.82
N VAL A 53 -8.17 2.95 -15.00
CA VAL A 53 -6.81 3.38 -14.66
C VAL A 53 -5.89 3.11 -15.84
N THR A 54 -5.88 1.87 -16.35
CA THR A 54 -4.99 1.45 -17.44
C THR A 54 -5.55 1.75 -18.83
N ARG A 55 -6.85 2.07 -18.92
CA ARG A 55 -7.64 2.30 -20.14
C ARG A 55 -7.65 1.08 -21.08
N ILE A 56 -7.62 -0.12 -20.50
CA ILE A 56 -7.58 -1.40 -21.23
C ILE A 56 -8.94 -2.09 -21.13
N ILE A 57 -9.41 -2.60 -22.27
CA ILE A 57 -10.58 -3.48 -22.33
C ILE A 57 -10.18 -4.90 -21.93
N THR A 58 -10.96 -5.49 -21.04
CA THR A 58 -10.74 -6.82 -20.47
C THR A 58 -12.02 -7.64 -20.58
N SER A 59 -11.88 -8.95 -20.77
CA SER A 59 -13.02 -9.86 -20.91
C SER A 59 -13.63 -10.30 -19.59
N ARG A 60 -12.97 -10.00 -18.46
CA ARG A 60 -13.36 -10.46 -17.13
C ARG A 60 -13.21 -9.34 -16.12
N ALA A 61 -14.13 -9.32 -15.16
CA ALA A 61 -14.07 -8.48 -13.98
C ALA A 61 -14.54 -9.30 -12.77
N TYR A 62 -14.02 -8.97 -11.60
CA TYR A 62 -14.42 -9.61 -10.35
C TYR A 62 -15.84 -9.15 -9.97
N PRO A 63 -16.77 -10.06 -9.62
CA PRO A 63 -18.10 -9.69 -9.16
C PRO A 63 -18.05 -9.00 -7.79
N LEU A 64 -18.99 -8.10 -7.52
CA LEU A 64 -19.10 -7.38 -6.25
C LEU A 64 -20.48 -7.57 -5.64
N ASP A 65 -20.52 -7.51 -4.30
CA ASP A 65 -21.77 -7.38 -3.56
C ASP A 65 -22.37 -5.98 -3.74
N CYS A 66 -23.71 -5.93 -3.84
CA CYS A 66 -24.45 -4.68 -4.07
C CYS A 66 -24.16 -3.60 -3.02
N SER A 67 -23.87 -3.99 -1.79
CA SER A 67 -23.58 -3.10 -0.66
C SER A 67 -22.22 -2.39 -0.77
N LEU A 68 -21.31 -2.91 -1.60
CA LEU A 68 -19.95 -2.41 -1.78
C LEU A 68 -19.80 -1.56 -3.04
N VAL A 69 -20.89 -1.34 -3.77
CA VAL A 69 -20.85 -0.64 -5.06
C VAL A 69 -20.71 0.85 -4.83
N THR A 70 -19.64 1.40 -5.37
CA THR A 70 -19.41 2.84 -5.45
C THR A 70 -19.38 3.30 -6.90
N ASN A 71 -19.33 4.62 -7.10
CA ASN A 71 -19.10 5.16 -8.43
C ASN A 71 -17.70 4.80 -8.91
N PHE A 72 -17.56 4.65 -10.23
CA PHE A 72 -16.26 4.47 -10.83
C PHE A 72 -15.58 5.81 -11.04
N GLU A 73 -14.42 5.97 -10.41
CA GLU A 73 -13.66 7.21 -10.41
C GLU A 73 -12.42 7.12 -11.28
N TYR A 74 -12.17 8.16 -12.09
CA TYR A 74 -11.01 8.22 -12.97
C TYR A 74 -10.66 9.67 -13.31
N ILE A 75 -9.38 9.91 -13.59
CA ILE A 75 -8.85 11.25 -13.87
C ILE A 75 -8.41 11.34 -15.34
N ILE A 76 -8.85 12.39 -16.02
CA ILE A 76 -8.37 12.76 -17.35
C ILE A 76 -8.16 14.27 -17.35
N ASN A 77 -6.95 14.72 -17.70
CA ASN A 77 -6.61 16.14 -17.82
C ASN A 77 -7.09 16.96 -16.60
N GLU A 78 -6.64 16.58 -15.40
CA GLU A 78 -6.98 17.26 -14.12
C GLU A 78 -8.49 17.36 -13.84
N THR A 79 -9.31 16.55 -14.50
CA THR A 79 -10.73 16.43 -14.20
C THR A 79 -10.99 15.06 -13.62
N LEU A 80 -11.57 15.02 -12.43
CA LEU A 80 -12.08 13.80 -11.82
C LEU A 80 -13.48 13.53 -12.36
N PHE A 81 -13.66 12.36 -12.93
CA PHE A 81 -14.95 11.84 -13.39
C PHE A 81 -15.43 10.78 -12.41
N SER A 82 -16.69 10.89 -12.00
CA SER A 82 -17.38 9.91 -11.16
C SER A 82 -18.57 9.37 -11.93
N LEU A 83 -18.44 8.13 -12.43
CA LEU A 83 -19.44 7.44 -13.23
C LEU A 83 -20.33 6.60 -12.31
N ASN A 84 -21.64 6.86 -12.31
CA ASN A 84 -22.59 6.01 -11.63
C ASN A 84 -22.82 4.72 -12.43
N PRO A 85 -22.55 3.54 -11.84
CA PRO A 85 -22.63 2.27 -12.55
C PRO A 85 -24.06 1.84 -12.94
N LYS A 86 -25.11 2.42 -12.34
CA LYS A 86 -26.51 2.07 -12.57
C LYS A 86 -27.22 3.08 -13.46
N THR A 87 -27.03 4.38 -13.21
CA THR A 87 -27.69 5.45 -13.97
C THR A 87 -26.88 5.91 -15.17
N LEU A 88 -25.59 5.57 -15.22
CA LEU A 88 -24.60 6.09 -16.18
C LEU A 88 -24.40 7.61 -16.12
N GLU A 89 -24.91 8.27 -15.09
CA GLU A 89 -24.63 9.68 -14.86
C GLU A 89 -23.13 9.87 -14.57
N ILE A 90 -22.55 10.89 -15.21
CA ILE A 90 -21.15 11.26 -15.01
C ILE A 90 -21.10 12.61 -14.31
N ARG A 91 -20.61 12.61 -13.08
CA ARG A 91 -20.27 13.84 -12.37
C ARG A 91 -18.83 14.21 -12.65
N LYS A 92 -18.56 15.51 -12.80
CA LYS A 92 -17.23 16.04 -13.11
C LYS A 92 -16.81 17.00 -12.01
N ASN A 93 -15.59 16.84 -11.53
CA ASN A 93 -14.93 17.79 -10.66
C ASN A 93 -13.70 18.32 -11.41
N LEU A 94 -13.77 19.59 -11.79
CA LEU A 94 -12.74 20.29 -12.55
C LEU A 94 -11.61 20.74 -11.63
N ASN A 95 -10.40 20.86 -12.17
CA ASN A 95 -9.20 21.28 -11.42
C ASN A 95 -8.91 20.35 -10.22
N PHE A 96 -9.14 19.05 -10.41
CA PHE A 96 -8.87 18.03 -9.42
C PHE A 96 -7.37 17.69 -9.40
N HIS A 97 -6.73 17.99 -8.28
CA HIS A 97 -5.32 17.71 -8.04
C HIS A 97 -5.22 16.56 -7.03
N PRO A 98 -4.97 15.32 -7.48
CA PRO A 98 -4.82 14.19 -6.56
C PRO A 98 -3.61 14.43 -5.67
N GLN A 99 -3.78 14.20 -4.36
CA GLN A 99 -2.65 14.16 -3.45
C GLN A 99 -1.86 12.87 -3.72
N GLU A 100 -0.62 13.02 -4.16
CA GLU A 100 0.27 11.88 -4.31
C GLU A 100 0.65 11.38 -2.90
N VAL A 101 0.21 10.17 -2.57
CA VAL A 101 0.67 9.49 -1.36
C VAL A 101 1.97 8.79 -1.72
N SER A 102 3.09 9.21 -1.14
CA SER A 102 4.38 8.59 -1.43
C SER A 102 4.33 7.11 -1.07
N SER A 103 4.43 6.23 -2.07
CA SER A 103 4.55 4.78 -1.87
C SER A 103 5.85 4.38 -1.17
N ALA A 104 6.79 5.31 -0.99
CA ALA A 104 8.02 5.09 -0.25
C ALA A 104 7.77 5.32 1.24
N ALA A 105 7.56 4.24 1.99
CA ALA A 105 8.20 4.19 3.28
C ALA A 105 9.70 4.24 2.97
N TYR A 106 10.35 5.39 3.20
CA TYR A 106 11.79 5.53 3.06
C TYR A 106 12.46 4.66 4.13
N PHE A 107 12.63 3.37 3.85
CA PHE A 107 13.81 2.69 4.34
C PHE A 107 14.91 3.04 3.33
N THR A 108 15.51 4.19 3.55
CA THR A 108 16.73 4.58 2.87
C THR A 108 17.84 3.62 3.27
N THR A 109 18.10 2.61 2.44
CA THR A 109 19.43 2.02 2.32
C THR A 109 20.25 2.85 1.33
N THR A 110 20.16 4.19 1.40
CA THR A 110 21.21 5.02 0.82
C THR A 110 22.50 4.63 1.56
N PRO A 111 23.61 4.37 0.85
CA PRO A 111 24.91 4.41 1.51
C PRO A 111 24.94 5.75 2.24
N LEU A 112 25.32 5.71 3.53
CA LEU A 112 25.42 6.89 4.39
C LEU A 112 25.75 8.12 3.54
N GLU A 113 24.86 9.11 3.59
CA GLU A 113 25.18 10.44 3.09
C GLU A 113 26.49 10.84 3.79
N ASP A 114 27.58 10.97 3.01
CA ASP A 114 28.97 11.18 3.45
C ASP A 114 29.16 12.59 4.02
N ASN A 115 28.32 12.96 4.99
CA ASN A 115 28.55 14.12 5.82
C ASN A 115 28.11 13.78 7.25
N PRO A 116 28.86 12.89 7.93
CA PRO A 116 28.62 12.68 9.34
C PRO A 116 28.76 14.04 10.03
N VAL A 117 27.73 14.43 10.79
CA VAL A 117 27.82 15.58 11.67
C VAL A 117 28.90 15.26 12.71
N ILE A 118 30.10 15.78 12.48
CA ILE A 118 31.19 15.67 13.45
C ILE A 118 30.85 16.62 14.57
N PHE A 119 30.54 16.07 15.75
CA PHE A 119 30.49 16.85 16.98
C PHE A 119 31.91 17.31 17.30
N HIS A 120 32.22 18.55 16.96
CA HIS A 120 33.37 19.24 17.52
C HIS A 120 32.98 19.82 18.89
N ASP A 121 33.88 19.68 19.85
CA ASP A 121 33.81 20.20 21.23
C ASP A 121 33.15 19.29 22.28
N MET A 122 33.62 18.05 22.38
CA MET A 122 33.54 17.33 23.65
C MET A 122 34.80 17.62 24.49
N ILE A 123 34.70 18.55 25.45
CA ILE A 123 35.69 18.66 26.53
C ILE A 123 35.27 17.70 27.64
N ILE A 124 35.91 16.53 27.70
CA ILE A 124 35.77 15.61 28.84
C ILE A 124 36.68 16.11 29.95
N GLY A 125 36.12 16.84 30.91
CA GLY A 125 36.77 17.04 32.21
C GLY A 125 36.71 15.75 33.03
N SER A 126 37.79 15.38 33.72
CA SER A 126 37.77 14.27 34.67
C SER A 126 36.83 14.61 35.83
N LEU A 127 35.62 14.07 35.82
CA LEU A 127 34.78 14.06 37.02
C LEU A 127 35.43 13.10 38.00
N SER A 128 36.04 13.64 39.05
CA SER A 128 36.49 12.89 40.22
C SER A 128 35.34 12.02 40.71
N GLU A 129 35.48 10.69 40.60
CA GLU A 129 34.58 9.72 41.22
C GLU A 129 34.70 9.84 42.74
N ASN A 130 33.81 10.64 43.33
CA ASN A 130 33.39 10.41 44.70
C ASN A 130 31.88 10.64 44.73
N ILE A 131 31.15 9.69 44.15
CA ILE A 131 29.70 9.65 44.22
C ILE A 131 29.36 9.17 45.63
N PRO A 132 28.72 10.00 46.48
CA PRO A 132 28.30 9.56 47.81
C PRO A 132 27.34 8.37 47.67
N GLU A 133 27.50 7.33 48.50
CA GLU A 133 26.75 6.07 48.42
C GLU A 133 25.22 6.25 48.29
N THR A 134 24.67 7.35 48.78
CA THR A 134 23.25 7.69 48.70
C THR A 134 22.72 7.91 47.29
N HIS A 135 23.57 8.15 46.29
CA HIS A 135 23.14 8.42 44.91
C HIS A 135 23.14 7.18 43.98
N TYR A 136 23.64 6.02 44.43
CA TYR A 136 23.58 4.79 43.62
C TYR A 136 22.15 4.26 43.48
N ASN A 137 21.30 4.46 44.49
CA ASN A 137 19.90 4.01 44.44
C ASN A 137 19.09 4.78 43.38
N GLU A 138 19.35 6.07 43.19
CA GLU A 138 18.62 6.90 42.23
C GLU A 138 18.97 6.55 40.77
N ILE A 139 20.23 6.16 40.52
CA ILE A 139 20.72 5.69 39.22
C ILE A 139 20.16 4.28 38.92
N TRP A 140 20.03 3.43 39.92
CA TRP A 140 19.48 2.08 39.75
C TRP A 140 17.97 2.11 39.43
N GLU A 141 17.19 2.96 40.11
CA GLU A 141 15.74 3.08 39.84
C GLU A 141 15.45 3.65 38.43
N SER A 142 16.28 4.59 37.96
CA SER A 142 16.11 5.19 36.64
C SER A 142 16.47 4.23 35.48
N MET A 143 17.36 3.26 35.71
CA MET A 143 17.62 2.17 34.74
C MET A 143 16.48 1.14 34.68
N GLN A 144 15.84 0.82 35.80
CA GLN A 144 14.76 -0.18 35.82
C GLN A 144 13.49 0.29 35.10
N CYS A 145 13.19 1.60 35.14
CA CYS A 145 12.00 2.18 34.49
C CYS A 145 12.09 2.15 32.93
N SER A 146 13.30 2.13 32.37
CA SER A 146 13.51 2.00 30.92
C SER A 146 13.44 0.56 30.43
N ILE A 147 13.79 -0.43 31.27
CA ILE A 147 13.71 -1.85 30.91
C ILE A 147 12.26 -2.36 30.99
N THR A 148 11.48 -1.98 32.00
CA THR A 148 10.08 -2.44 32.14
C THR A 148 9.13 -1.84 31.10
N ARG A 149 9.40 -0.63 30.59
CA ARG A 149 8.62 -0.04 29.49
C ARG A 149 8.86 -0.67 28.13
N GLN A 150 10.04 -1.24 27.87
CA GLN A 150 10.31 -1.93 26.60
C GLN A 150 9.79 -3.37 26.57
N PHE A 151 9.67 -4.05 27.71
CA PHE A 151 9.14 -5.42 27.75
C PHE A 151 7.61 -5.52 27.92
N SER A 152 6.92 -4.45 28.35
CA SER A 152 5.44 -4.45 28.45
C SER A 152 4.71 -4.17 27.12
N ALA A 153 5.42 -3.85 26.04
CA ALA A 153 4.83 -3.61 24.72
C ALA A 153 4.87 -4.84 23.79
N ARG A 154 5.36 -6.00 24.26
CA ARG A 154 5.36 -7.27 23.52
C ARG A 154 5.01 -8.45 24.43
N THR A 155 3.78 -8.47 24.92
CA THR A 155 3.14 -9.72 25.37
C THR A 155 1.65 -9.65 25.05
N ASP A 156 1.24 -10.48 24.10
CA ASP A 156 -0.15 -10.88 23.92
C ASP A 156 -0.64 -11.52 25.24
N PRO A 157 -1.82 -11.16 25.80
CA PRO A 157 -2.27 -11.64 27.10
C PRO A 157 -2.60 -13.14 27.17
N THR A 158 -2.35 -13.92 26.11
CA THR A 158 -2.83 -15.31 26.00
C THR A 158 -1.76 -16.40 26.10
N SER A 159 -0.51 -16.08 26.46
CA SER A 159 0.54 -17.10 26.62
C SER A 159 0.96 -17.26 28.08
N GLY A 160 0.66 -18.43 28.65
CA GLY A 160 1.11 -18.84 29.97
C GLY A 160 2.64 -19.00 30.07
N PRO A 161 3.18 -19.23 31.29
CA PRO A 161 4.61 -19.23 31.53
C PRO A 161 5.34 -20.30 30.71
N ILE A 162 6.40 -19.88 30.02
CA ILE A 162 7.27 -20.70 29.18
C ILE A 162 8.13 -21.58 30.11
N SER A 163 7.95 -22.90 30.04
CA SER A 163 8.77 -23.84 30.82
C SER A 163 10.19 -23.93 30.27
N SER A 164 11.18 -24.04 31.16
CA SER A 164 12.62 -24.14 30.89
C SER A 164 13.06 -25.31 29.98
N ALA A 165 12.15 -26.21 29.61
CA ALA A 165 12.44 -27.34 28.72
C ALA A 165 12.54 -26.97 27.23
N GLY A 166 12.14 -25.75 26.81
CA GLY A 166 12.10 -25.36 25.40
C GLY A 166 13.37 -24.71 24.83
N ILE A 167 14.38 -24.43 25.66
CA ILE A 167 15.56 -23.65 25.26
C ILE A 167 16.67 -24.53 24.67
N GLU A 168 16.72 -25.82 25.00
CA GLU A 168 17.83 -26.71 24.57
C GLU A 168 17.64 -27.36 23.18
N GLN A 169 16.51 -27.17 22.49
CA GLN A 169 16.30 -27.72 21.14
C GLN A 169 16.59 -26.75 19.99
N ALA A 170 17.07 -25.53 20.27
CA ALA A 170 17.34 -24.52 19.24
C ALA A 170 18.80 -24.44 18.77
N PHE A 171 19.69 -25.31 19.30
CA PHE A 171 21.09 -25.37 18.89
C PHE A 171 21.58 -26.81 18.82
N ASP A 172 21.24 -27.51 17.74
CA ASP A 172 22.04 -28.63 17.24
C ASP A 172 22.00 -28.59 15.70
N PHE A 173 23.19 -28.51 15.09
CA PHE A 173 23.45 -28.70 13.66
C PHE A 173 24.00 -30.11 13.43
#